data_AF-A0A940AR97-F1
#
_entry.id   AF-A0A940AR97-F1
#
_cell.length_a   1.000
_cell.length_b   1.000
_cell.length_c   1.000
_cell.angle_alpha   90.00
_cell.angle_beta   90.00
_cell.angle_gamma   90.00
#
_symmetry.space_group_name_H-M   'P 1'
#
loop_
_entity.id
_entity.type
_entity.pdbx_description
1 polymer ?
#
loop_
_entity_poly.entity_id
_entity_poly.type
_entity_poly.pdbx_seq_one_letter_code
_entity_poly.pdbx_strand_id
1 'polypeptide(L)'
;MKKYPKPDKLFNKLMEYRKLMEHSLCVIIFGDRYCVGLYYDREVHTAPVVVLKTTSYKNMCLKIAEYLSIPCEENKPLARSLYIELEENDLIHEEMYNAVSIVLIKVYKETEKALEDNINNTINNDVLWQLRTTEEKIYKKAKRKYFQNERIECKENLDIKSVKKFIDSETITLAKCYDMEYKKKHFSEYELDFYTLEKRLENPKWLFRHMIAVSIPEQKIYVENGTVFNVFDINEAEIALDYVNLMIKTCTEEIKKNIEEFYKEFDITPKVCDIVANSVKSILRNNYNQTGMEYSFNSDKSISVIYLINRNKPDSKMFEVIISHKEFLRNPEAFQKFIENPKRKEQWNFWCRERKYKKECFETRYE
;
A
#
# COMPACT_ATOMS: atom_id res chain seq x y z
N MET A 1 12.58 -15.14 30.02
CA MET A 1 12.29 -14.01 29.10
C MET A 1 11.53 -14.56 27.90
N LYS A 2 10.26 -14.17 27.70
CA LYS A 2 9.51 -14.55 26.49
C LYS A 2 10.24 -13.95 25.27
N LYS A 3 10.71 -14.80 24.36
CA LYS A 3 11.36 -14.42 23.11
C LYS A 3 10.27 -13.94 22.14
N TYR A 4 9.98 -12.65 22.16
CA TYR A 4 9.07 -12.06 21.19
C TYR A 4 9.75 -11.90 19.83
N PRO A 5 9.01 -12.05 18.71
CA PRO A 5 9.59 -11.83 17.38
C PRO A 5 10.08 -10.38 17.25
N LYS A 6 11.29 -10.20 16.71
CA LYS A 6 11.87 -8.89 16.41
C LYS A 6 10.92 -8.10 15.48
N PRO A 7 10.84 -6.76 15.56
CA PRO A 7 9.91 -6.00 14.71
C PRO A 7 10.10 -6.18 13.19
N ASP A 8 11.31 -6.53 12.72
CA ASP A 8 11.54 -7.00 11.33
C ASP A 8 10.71 -8.24 10.97
N LYS A 9 10.52 -9.18 11.90
CA LYS A 9 9.66 -10.37 11.70
C LYS A 9 8.18 -9.98 11.65
N LEU A 10 7.75 -9.02 12.47
CA LEU A 10 6.39 -8.51 12.49
C LEU A 10 6.01 -7.85 11.16
N PHE A 11 6.88 -6.97 10.65
CA PHE A 11 6.67 -6.33 9.35
C PHE A 11 6.65 -7.35 8.20
N ASN A 12 7.63 -8.26 8.14
CA ASN A 12 7.66 -9.31 7.11
C ASN A 12 6.40 -10.19 7.16
N LYS A 13 5.93 -10.52 8.35
CA LYS A 13 4.72 -11.32 8.58
C LYS A 13 3.47 -10.59 8.08
N LEU A 14 3.29 -9.31 8.44
CA LEU A 14 2.16 -8.52 7.94
C LEU A 14 2.21 -8.28 6.41
N MET A 15 3.41 -8.12 5.84
CA MET A 15 3.62 -8.03 4.40
C MET A 15 3.29 -9.33 3.67
N GLU A 16 3.67 -10.49 4.23
CA GLU A 16 3.31 -11.81 3.72
C GLU A 16 1.79 -11.95 3.65
N TYR A 17 1.08 -11.65 4.75
CA TYR A 17 -0.38 -11.72 4.77
C TYR A 17 -1.04 -10.71 3.84
N ARG A 18 -0.47 -9.50 3.65
CA ARG A 18 -0.96 -8.57 2.62
C ARG A 18 -0.86 -9.17 1.22
N LYS A 19 0.26 -9.82 0.88
CA LYS A 19 0.48 -10.46 -0.43
C LYS A 19 -0.51 -11.59 -0.69
N LEU A 20 -0.98 -12.27 0.36
CA LEU A 20 -1.96 -13.36 0.27
C LEU A 20 -3.41 -12.87 0.08
N MET A 21 -3.71 -11.55 0.18
CA MET A 21 -5.07 -11.00 0.16
C MET A 21 -5.81 -11.05 -1.19
N GLU A 22 -5.35 -11.80 -2.18
CA GLU A 22 -6.02 -11.86 -3.50
C GLU A 22 -7.46 -12.41 -3.39
N HIS A 23 -7.71 -13.32 -2.43
CA HIS A 23 -9.05 -13.89 -2.13
C HIS A 23 -9.38 -14.02 -0.63
N SER A 24 -8.56 -13.47 0.25
CA SER A 24 -8.65 -13.67 1.71
C SER A 24 -8.70 -12.36 2.49
N LEU A 25 -9.24 -12.39 3.72
CA LEU A 25 -9.41 -11.21 4.56
C LEU A 25 -8.39 -11.19 5.71
N CYS A 26 -7.64 -10.10 5.85
CA CYS A 26 -6.78 -9.84 7.00
C CYS A 26 -7.30 -8.64 7.79
N VAL A 27 -7.34 -8.72 9.12
CA VAL A 27 -7.78 -7.63 10.00
C VAL A 27 -6.89 -7.56 11.24
N ILE A 28 -6.61 -6.35 11.72
CA ILE A 28 -6.01 -6.13 13.03
C ILE A 28 -7.07 -5.75 14.05
N ILE A 29 -7.24 -6.55 15.09
CA ILE A 29 -8.10 -6.25 16.24
C ILE A 29 -7.23 -5.75 17.38
N PHE A 30 -7.53 -4.57 17.90
CA PHE A 30 -6.72 -3.96 18.96
C PHE A 30 -7.53 -3.57 20.20
N GLY A 31 -6.85 -3.58 21.34
CA GLY A 31 -7.35 -3.13 22.64
C GLY A 31 -6.33 -2.22 23.33
N ASP A 32 -6.44 -2.00 24.64
CA ASP A 32 -5.56 -1.05 25.36
C ASP A 32 -4.07 -1.37 25.18
N ARG A 33 -3.69 -2.63 25.48
CA ARG A 33 -2.32 -3.13 25.38
C ARG A 33 -2.16 -4.28 24.38
N TYR A 34 -3.22 -4.69 23.69
CA TYR A 34 -3.22 -5.89 22.86
C TYR A 34 -3.43 -5.53 21.39
N CYS A 35 -2.76 -6.26 20.53
CA CYS A 35 -2.96 -6.23 19.09
C CYS A 35 -2.90 -7.66 18.58
N VAL A 36 -3.95 -8.09 17.90
CA VAL A 36 -4.08 -9.43 17.32
C VAL A 36 -4.45 -9.28 15.86
N GLY A 37 -3.68 -9.93 14.98
CA GLY A 37 -4.03 -10.05 13.57
C GLY A 37 -4.78 -11.34 13.32
N LEU A 38 -5.88 -11.27 12.57
CA LEU A 38 -6.61 -12.43 12.07
C LEU A 38 -6.52 -12.48 10.55
N TYR A 39 -6.38 -13.69 10.02
CA TYR A 39 -6.43 -13.99 8.59
C TYR A 39 -7.53 -15.01 8.33
N TYR A 40 -8.28 -14.84 7.25
CA TYR A 40 -9.32 -15.78 6.88
C TYR A 40 -9.39 -15.98 5.37
N ASP A 41 -9.15 -17.23 4.98
CA ASP A 41 -9.39 -17.74 3.63
C ASP A 41 -10.44 -18.84 3.74
N ARG A 42 -11.58 -18.63 3.07
CA ARG A 42 -12.74 -19.53 3.11
C ARG A 42 -12.53 -20.83 2.35
N GLU A 43 -11.59 -20.86 1.41
CA GLU A 43 -11.28 -22.05 0.63
C GLU A 43 -10.31 -22.98 1.37
N VAL A 44 -9.52 -22.41 2.29
CA VAL A 44 -8.43 -23.12 2.99
C VAL A 44 -8.76 -23.38 4.46
N HIS A 45 -9.44 -22.48 5.15
CA HIS A 45 -9.62 -22.54 6.60
C HIS A 45 -11.09 -22.68 7.01
N THR A 46 -11.33 -23.50 8.02
CA THR A 46 -12.66 -23.68 8.63
C THR A 46 -13.05 -22.51 9.53
N ALA A 47 -12.07 -21.74 10.01
CA ALA A 47 -12.25 -20.54 10.82
C ALA A 47 -11.08 -19.56 10.61
N PRO A 48 -11.22 -18.28 11.00
CA PRO A 48 -10.10 -17.34 11.03
C PRO A 48 -8.92 -17.85 11.84
N VAL A 49 -7.71 -17.62 11.33
CA VAL A 49 -6.44 -18.00 11.95
C VAL A 49 -5.79 -16.77 12.59
N VAL A 50 -5.23 -16.94 13.77
CA VAL A 50 -4.42 -15.90 14.41
C VAL A 50 -3.06 -15.81 13.74
N VAL A 51 -2.78 -14.69 13.11
CA VAL A 51 -1.53 -14.47 12.37
C VAL A 51 -0.52 -13.63 13.10
N LEU A 52 -0.96 -12.91 14.13
CA LEU A 52 -0.11 -12.02 14.89
C LEU A 52 -0.68 -11.85 16.29
N LYS A 53 0.19 -11.86 17.31
CA LYS A 53 -0.16 -11.40 18.65
C LYS A 53 0.96 -10.54 19.23
N THR A 54 0.65 -9.33 19.71
CA THR A 54 1.62 -8.52 20.43
C THR A 54 1.01 -7.65 21.52
N THR A 55 1.79 -7.42 22.57
CA THR A 55 1.54 -6.40 23.59
C THR A 55 2.56 -5.26 23.57
N SER A 56 3.71 -5.47 22.94
CA SER A 56 4.85 -4.56 23.01
C SER A 56 4.89 -3.61 21.82
N TYR A 57 4.32 -3.99 20.68
CA TYR A 57 4.45 -3.25 19.42
C TYR A 57 3.10 -2.85 18.82
N LYS A 58 2.05 -2.69 19.65
CA LYS A 58 0.69 -2.35 19.20
C LYS A 58 0.70 -1.15 18.23
N ASN A 59 1.36 -0.06 18.61
CA ASN A 59 1.36 1.18 17.84
C ASN A 59 2.04 0.98 16.47
N MET A 60 3.09 0.16 16.44
CA MET A 60 3.74 -0.22 15.20
C MET A 60 2.82 -1.09 14.33
N CYS A 61 2.14 -2.08 14.91
CA CYS A 61 1.19 -2.91 14.16
C CYS A 61 0.10 -2.07 13.49
N LEU A 62 -0.49 -1.12 14.22
CA LEU A 62 -1.54 -0.26 13.68
C LEU A 62 -1.02 0.61 12.52
N LYS A 63 0.19 1.15 12.65
CA LYS A 63 0.82 1.94 11.58
C LYS A 63 1.18 1.11 10.36
N ILE A 64 1.69 -0.10 10.57
CA ILE A 64 1.97 -1.04 9.47
C ILE A 64 0.65 -1.43 8.80
N ALA A 65 -0.40 -1.73 9.57
CA ALA A 65 -1.69 -2.09 9.03
C ALA A 65 -2.31 -0.95 8.21
N GLU A 66 -2.28 0.29 8.69
CA GLU A 66 -2.69 1.47 7.93
C GLU A 66 -1.91 1.59 6.60
N TYR A 67 -0.59 1.46 6.65
CA TYR A 67 0.27 1.49 5.46
C TYR A 67 -0.04 0.35 4.48
N LEU A 68 -0.33 -0.84 5.01
CA LEU A 68 -0.66 -2.03 4.24
C LEU A 68 -2.11 -2.05 3.75
N SER A 69 -2.90 -1.03 4.11
CA SER A 69 -4.35 -1.01 3.90
C SER A 69 -5.04 -2.24 4.50
N ILE A 70 -4.48 -2.78 5.59
CA ILE A 70 -5.09 -3.82 6.40
C ILE A 70 -6.04 -3.11 7.37
N PRO A 71 -7.34 -3.43 7.31
CA PRO A 71 -8.33 -2.82 8.17
C PRO A 71 -8.05 -3.12 9.66
N CYS A 72 -8.29 -2.12 10.50
CA CYS A 72 -8.08 -2.18 11.94
C CYS A 72 -9.39 -1.93 12.67
N GLU A 73 -9.72 -2.77 13.65
CA GLU A 73 -10.92 -2.61 14.48
C GLU A 73 -10.56 -2.53 15.96
N GLU A 74 -11.04 -1.50 16.64
CA GLU A 74 -10.91 -1.39 18.09
C GLU A 74 -11.97 -2.27 18.78
N ASN A 75 -11.53 -3.29 19.50
CA ASN A 75 -12.40 -4.11 20.32
C ASN A 75 -11.62 -4.67 21.52
N LYS A 76 -11.60 -3.92 22.63
CA LYS A 76 -10.77 -4.24 23.80
C LYS A 76 -11.05 -5.63 24.39
N PRO A 77 -12.31 -6.06 24.61
CA PRO A 77 -12.61 -7.40 25.12
C PRO A 77 -12.16 -8.51 24.18
N LEU A 78 -12.43 -8.37 22.88
CA LEU A 78 -12.07 -9.40 21.90
C LEU A 78 -10.56 -9.50 21.70
N ALA A 79 -9.86 -8.36 21.58
CA ALA A 79 -8.40 -8.33 21.46
C ALA A 79 -7.71 -9.01 22.65
N ARG A 80 -8.24 -8.80 23.87
CA ARG A 80 -7.72 -9.45 25.07
C ARG A 80 -7.98 -10.95 25.08
N SER A 81 -9.19 -11.38 24.73
CA SER A 81 -9.57 -12.80 24.74
C SER A 81 -8.78 -13.58 23.69
N LEU A 82 -8.73 -13.08 22.45
CA LEU A 82 -7.89 -13.62 21.39
C LEU A 82 -6.41 -13.68 21.79
N TYR A 83 -5.91 -12.66 22.50
CA TYR A 83 -4.51 -12.66 22.93
C TYR A 83 -4.22 -13.70 24.02
N ILE A 84 -5.15 -13.94 24.93
CA ILE A 84 -4.94 -14.84 26.07
C ILE A 84 -5.16 -16.30 25.68
N GLU A 85 -6.18 -16.58 24.88
CA GLU A 85 -6.71 -17.94 24.70
C GLU A 85 -6.11 -18.69 23.50
N LEU A 86 -5.59 -17.98 22.50
CA LEU A 86 -5.07 -18.53 21.25
C LEU A 86 -3.59 -18.23 21.08
N GLU A 87 -2.81 -19.06 20.39
CA GLU A 87 -1.46 -18.72 19.94
C GLU A 87 -1.42 -18.40 18.43
N GLU A 88 -0.26 -17.95 17.94
CA GLU A 88 -0.09 -17.73 16.50
C GLU A 88 -0.22 -19.05 15.72
N ASN A 89 -0.95 -19.00 14.61
CA ASN A 89 -1.39 -20.08 13.74
C ASN A 89 -2.57 -20.92 14.27
N ASP A 90 -3.10 -20.60 15.46
CA ASP A 90 -4.31 -21.27 15.93
C ASP A 90 -5.55 -20.73 15.22
N LEU A 91 -6.52 -21.62 15.00
CA LEU A 91 -7.87 -21.25 14.58
C LEU A 91 -8.62 -20.65 15.77
N ILE A 92 -9.43 -19.62 15.55
CA ILE A 92 -10.31 -19.10 16.60
C ILE A 92 -11.28 -20.19 17.08
N HIS A 93 -11.64 -20.14 18.36
CA HIS A 93 -12.59 -21.08 18.97
C HIS A 93 -14.03 -20.74 18.56
N GLU A 94 -14.92 -21.74 18.61
CA GLU A 94 -16.34 -21.56 18.28
C GLU A 94 -17.02 -20.48 19.14
N GLU A 95 -16.65 -20.35 20.42
CA GLU A 95 -17.24 -19.33 21.29
C GLU A 95 -16.94 -17.89 20.79
N MET A 96 -15.87 -17.72 20.01
CA MET A 96 -15.45 -16.43 19.46
C MET A 96 -16.06 -16.13 18.09
N TYR A 97 -16.70 -17.10 17.43
CA TYR A 97 -17.16 -16.97 16.04
C TYR A 97 -18.09 -15.78 15.85
N ASN A 98 -19.03 -15.57 16.76
CA ASN A 98 -19.97 -14.46 16.65
C ASN A 98 -19.25 -13.11 16.72
N ALA A 99 -18.41 -12.91 17.74
CA ALA A 99 -17.68 -11.67 17.94
C ALA A 99 -16.73 -11.36 16.77
N VAL A 100 -16.00 -12.37 16.28
CA VAL A 100 -15.12 -12.22 15.12
C VAL A 100 -15.92 -11.99 13.84
N SER A 101 -17.05 -12.67 13.63
CA SER A 101 -17.90 -12.47 12.45
C SER A 101 -18.42 -11.05 12.34
N ILE A 102 -18.83 -10.43 13.46
CA ILE A 102 -19.26 -9.04 13.48
C ILE A 102 -18.13 -8.10 13.05
N VAL A 103 -16.92 -8.32 13.56
CA VAL A 103 -15.73 -7.57 13.14
C VAL A 103 -15.47 -7.77 11.66
N LEU A 104 -15.44 -9.01 11.18
CA LEU A 104 -15.19 -9.30 9.77
C LEU A 104 -16.28 -8.73 8.87
N ILE A 105 -17.56 -8.71 9.27
CA ILE A 105 -18.64 -8.07 8.50
C ILE A 105 -18.45 -6.55 8.44
N LYS A 106 -18.10 -5.92 9.57
CA LYS A 106 -17.87 -4.46 9.63
C LYS A 106 -16.70 -4.07 8.73
N VAL A 107 -15.59 -4.76 8.91
CA VAL A 107 -14.39 -4.63 8.09
C VAL A 107 -14.71 -4.92 6.64
N TYR A 108 -15.43 -5.99 6.34
CA TYR A 108 -15.80 -6.34 4.98
C TYR A 108 -16.64 -5.24 4.35
N LYS A 109 -17.58 -4.61 5.06
CA LYS A 109 -18.36 -3.47 4.55
C LYS A 109 -17.52 -2.21 4.32
N GLU A 110 -16.54 -1.94 5.19
CA GLU A 110 -15.60 -0.82 5.02
C GLU A 110 -14.66 -1.07 3.85
N THR A 111 -14.13 -2.29 3.74
CA THR A 111 -13.33 -2.72 2.61
C THR A 111 -14.18 -2.85 1.35
N GLU A 112 -15.45 -3.26 1.40
CA GLU A 112 -16.39 -3.37 0.28
C GLU A 112 -16.79 -1.99 -0.21
N LYS A 113 -16.89 -0.99 0.66
CA LYS A 113 -17.00 0.42 0.28
C LYS A 113 -15.71 0.92 -0.40
N ALA A 114 -14.52 0.44 0.02
CA ALA A 114 -13.23 0.70 -0.63
C ALA A 114 -12.91 -0.19 -1.86
N LEU A 115 -13.58 -1.35 -2.00
CA LEU A 115 -13.50 -2.34 -3.08
C LEU A 115 -14.53 -2.03 -4.17
N GLU A 116 -15.68 -1.46 -3.78
CA GLU A 116 -16.57 -0.74 -4.70
C GLU A 116 -15.80 0.37 -5.40
N ASP A 117 -14.72 0.88 -4.79
CA ASP A 117 -13.80 1.86 -5.37
C ASP A 117 -12.57 1.27 -6.09
N ASN A 118 -12.33 -0.06 -6.20
CA ASN A 118 -11.09 -0.49 -6.88
C ASN A 118 -10.99 -1.90 -7.47
N ILE A 119 -11.12 -1.96 -8.80
CA ILE A 119 -10.42 -2.92 -9.67
C ILE A 119 -9.17 -2.30 -10.30
N ASN A 120 -8.97 -0.98 -10.13
CA ASN A 120 -7.68 -0.37 -10.44
C ASN A 120 -6.56 -0.93 -9.56
N ASN A 121 -6.84 -1.53 -8.40
CA ASN A 121 -5.80 -2.15 -7.57
C ASN A 121 -5.25 -3.44 -8.18
N THR A 122 -6.04 -4.39 -8.66
CA THR A 122 -5.53 -5.70 -9.11
C THR A 122 -4.60 -5.63 -10.33
N ILE A 123 -4.80 -4.69 -11.26
CA ILE A 123 -3.94 -4.54 -12.46
C ILE A 123 -2.81 -3.51 -12.25
N ASN A 124 -3.02 -2.45 -11.45
CA ASN A 124 -1.90 -1.63 -10.97
C ASN A 124 -0.94 -2.44 -10.10
N ASN A 125 -1.45 -3.47 -9.42
CA ASN A 125 -0.66 -4.33 -8.56
C ASN A 125 0.47 -5.02 -9.33
N ASP A 126 0.33 -5.52 -10.56
CA ASP A 126 1.45 -6.25 -11.19
C ASP A 126 2.68 -5.38 -11.47
N VAL A 127 2.49 -4.19 -12.05
CA VAL A 127 3.60 -3.26 -12.34
C VAL A 127 4.12 -2.62 -11.06
N LEU A 128 3.24 -2.15 -10.16
CA LEU A 128 3.66 -1.63 -8.86
C LEU A 128 4.34 -2.70 -8.02
N TRP A 129 3.88 -3.93 -8.04
CA TRP A 129 4.46 -5.07 -7.32
C TRP A 129 5.81 -5.46 -7.90
N GLN A 130 5.99 -5.46 -9.22
CA GLN A 130 7.30 -5.67 -9.83
C GLN A 130 8.29 -4.56 -9.47
N LEU A 131 7.84 -3.29 -9.50
CA LEU A 131 8.65 -2.15 -9.07
C LEU A 131 9.00 -2.22 -7.57
N ARG A 132 8.02 -2.52 -6.70
CA ARG A 132 8.21 -2.71 -5.26
C ARG A 132 9.11 -3.91 -4.96
N THR A 133 9.00 -5.00 -5.72
CA THR A 133 9.83 -6.19 -5.57
C THR A 133 11.28 -5.89 -5.97
N THR A 134 11.49 -5.10 -7.02
CA THR A 134 12.81 -4.62 -7.43
C THR A 134 13.41 -3.69 -6.39
N GLU A 135 12.63 -2.73 -5.89
CA GLU A 135 13.00 -1.83 -4.79
C GLU A 135 13.39 -2.63 -3.54
N GLU A 136 12.58 -3.61 -3.13
CA GLU A 136 12.82 -4.50 -2.00
C GLU A 136 14.14 -5.28 -2.16
N LYS A 137 14.42 -5.83 -3.36
CA LYS A 137 15.67 -6.55 -3.64
C LYS A 137 16.89 -5.65 -3.49
N ILE A 138 16.83 -4.43 -4.05
CA ILE A 138 17.92 -3.45 -3.99
C ILE A 138 18.18 -3.04 -2.53
N TYR A 139 17.13 -2.66 -1.79
CA TYR A 139 17.29 -2.31 -0.37
C TYR A 139 17.78 -3.49 0.48
N LYS A 140 17.28 -4.71 0.26
CA LYS A 140 17.78 -5.90 0.97
C LYS A 140 19.26 -6.15 0.70
N LYS A 141 19.73 -5.93 -0.53
CA LYS A 141 21.15 -6.03 -0.91
C LYS A 141 21.99 -4.96 -0.22
N ALA A 142 21.53 -3.70 -0.24
CA ALA A 142 22.20 -2.59 0.44
C ALA A 142 22.28 -2.82 1.97
N LYS A 143 21.17 -3.23 2.58
CA LYS A 143 21.08 -3.65 4.00
C LYS A 143 22.12 -4.71 4.33
N ARG A 144 22.17 -5.80 3.54
CA ARG A 144 23.14 -6.89 3.77
C ARG A 144 24.58 -6.40 3.75
N LYS A 145 24.95 -5.57 2.77
CA LYS A 145 26.31 -5.00 2.68
C LYS A 145 26.65 -4.09 3.86
N TYR A 146 25.70 -3.25 4.28
CA TYR A 146 25.91 -2.33 5.39
C TYR A 146 26.21 -3.05 6.70
N PHE A 147 25.41 -4.08 7.04
CA PHE A 147 25.58 -4.84 8.27
C PHE A 147 26.70 -5.90 8.23
N GLN A 148 27.37 -6.09 7.08
CA GLN A 148 28.52 -7.00 6.94
C GLN A 148 29.86 -6.33 7.25
N ASN A 149 29.94 -5.01 7.15
CA ASN A 149 31.14 -4.26 7.50
C ASN A 149 31.15 -4.00 9.02
N GLU A 150 32.33 -4.07 9.66
CA GLU A 150 32.48 -4.00 11.12
C GLU A 150 31.79 -2.78 11.74
N ARG A 151 31.20 -3.01 12.93
CA ARG A 151 30.30 -2.09 13.64
C ARG A 151 30.99 -0.76 13.94
N ILE A 152 30.29 0.34 13.62
CA ILE A 152 30.57 1.68 14.16
C ILE A 152 30.44 1.59 15.69
N GLU A 153 31.49 1.95 16.43
CA GLU A 153 31.45 2.03 17.89
C GLU A 153 30.45 3.12 18.31
N CYS A 154 29.45 2.75 19.12
CA CYS A 154 28.48 3.70 19.66
C CYS A 154 29.18 4.62 20.67
N LYS A 155 28.93 5.93 20.58
CA LYS A 155 29.30 6.87 21.65
C LYS A 155 28.43 6.64 22.90
N GLU A 156 28.99 7.01 24.05
CA GLU A 156 28.41 6.82 25.39
C GLU A 156 26.92 7.21 25.49
N ASN A 157 26.21 6.59 26.46
CA ASN A 157 24.80 6.79 26.79
C ASN A 157 24.36 8.26 26.74
N LEU A 158 23.82 8.69 25.59
CA LEU A 158 23.20 10.00 25.43
C LEU A 158 21.81 9.97 26.10
N ASP A 159 21.45 11.05 26.79
CA ASP A 159 20.09 11.18 27.30
C ASP A 159 19.08 11.29 26.15
N ILE A 160 17.84 10.84 26.38
CA ILE A 160 16.77 10.76 25.38
C ILE A 160 16.50 12.13 24.71
N LYS A 161 16.62 13.23 25.45
CA LYS A 161 16.37 14.58 24.93
C LYS A 161 17.47 14.99 23.96
N SER A 162 18.71 14.62 24.24
CA SER A 162 19.85 14.80 23.36
C SER A 162 19.73 13.96 22.09
N VAL A 163 19.33 12.69 22.20
CA VAL A 163 19.07 11.82 21.02
C VAL A 163 17.98 12.39 20.11
N LYS A 164 16.87 12.88 20.68
CA LYS A 164 15.80 13.51 19.90
C LYS A 164 16.27 14.75 19.15
N LYS A 165 17.04 15.63 19.82
CA LYS A 165 17.59 16.82 19.16
C LYS A 165 18.54 16.45 18.02
N PHE A 166 19.35 15.41 18.21
CA PHE A 166 20.25 14.89 17.18
C PHE A 166 19.46 14.34 15.98
N ILE A 167 18.45 13.51 16.21
CA ILE A 167 17.60 13.00 15.13
C ILE A 167 16.85 14.14 14.42
N ASP A 168 16.31 15.11 15.15
CA ASP A 168 15.71 16.31 14.56
C ASP A 168 16.67 17.02 13.60
N SER A 169 17.90 17.33 14.05
CA SER A 169 18.86 18.09 13.24
C SER A 169 19.34 17.32 12.02
N GLU A 170 19.75 16.07 12.20
CA GLU A 170 20.31 15.25 11.13
C GLU A 170 19.27 14.88 10.08
N THR A 171 18.03 14.60 10.48
CA THR A 171 16.96 14.28 9.52
C THR A 171 16.64 15.49 8.64
N ILE A 172 16.68 16.70 9.19
CA ILE A 172 16.52 17.95 8.41
C ILE A 172 17.71 18.13 7.45
N THR A 173 18.94 17.85 7.90
CA THR A 173 20.14 17.92 7.05
C THR A 173 20.02 16.95 5.87
N LEU A 174 19.64 15.69 6.12
CA LEU A 174 19.41 14.69 5.08
C LEU A 174 18.34 15.15 4.09
N ALA A 175 17.22 15.69 4.59
CA ALA A 175 16.15 16.22 3.74
C ALA A 175 16.68 17.26 2.75
N LYS A 176 17.50 18.20 3.23
CA LYS A 176 18.11 19.25 2.40
C LYS A 176 19.13 18.69 1.41
N CYS A 177 20.00 17.80 1.86
CA CYS A 177 21.05 17.21 1.01
C CYS A 177 20.49 16.46 -0.21
N TYR A 178 19.36 15.78 -0.02
CA TYR A 178 18.74 14.96 -1.06
C TYR A 178 17.51 15.59 -1.70
N ASP A 179 17.20 16.84 -1.38
CA ASP A 179 16.02 17.56 -1.88
C ASP A 179 14.73 16.73 -1.66
N MET A 180 14.43 16.49 -0.38
CA MET A 180 13.27 15.75 0.10
C MET A 180 12.40 16.62 1.02
N GLU A 181 11.10 16.39 0.98
CA GLU A 181 10.16 16.99 1.92
C GLU A 181 10.31 16.34 3.31
N TYR A 182 10.41 17.17 4.35
CA TYR A 182 10.51 16.73 5.73
C TYR A 182 9.22 17.04 6.50
N LYS A 183 8.69 16.03 7.21
CA LYS A 183 7.53 16.18 8.10
C LYS A 183 7.86 15.56 9.46
N LYS A 184 7.54 16.29 10.54
CA LYS A 184 7.61 15.78 11.91
C LYS A 184 6.21 15.72 12.53
N LYS A 185 5.90 14.62 13.21
CA LYS A 185 4.66 14.49 13.99
C LYS A 185 4.97 13.88 15.35
N HIS A 186 4.61 14.60 16.41
CA HIS A 186 4.67 14.11 17.78
C HIS A 186 3.31 13.51 18.18
N PHE A 187 3.33 12.33 18.79
CA PHE A 187 2.14 11.70 19.35
C PHE A 187 2.30 11.59 20.87
N SER A 188 1.67 12.51 21.60
CA SER A 188 1.78 12.61 23.07
C SER A 188 1.23 11.38 23.79
N GLU A 189 0.11 10.82 23.32
CA GLU A 189 -0.51 9.61 23.88
C GLU A 189 0.42 8.39 23.89
N TYR A 190 1.41 8.37 23.00
CA TYR A 190 2.31 7.24 22.77
C TYR A 190 3.79 7.58 23.01
N GLU A 191 4.08 8.81 23.46
CA GLU A 191 5.44 9.35 23.63
C GLU A 191 6.37 9.02 22.46
N LEU A 192 5.88 9.31 21.26
CA LEU A 192 6.44 8.79 20.01
C LEU A 192 6.61 9.91 18.99
N ASP A 193 7.82 10.09 18.48
CA ASP A 193 8.13 11.06 17.43
C ASP A 193 8.31 10.38 16.08
N PHE A 194 7.65 10.94 15.05
CA PHE A 194 7.73 10.49 13.67
C PHE A 194 8.43 11.53 12.84
N TYR A 195 9.40 11.09 12.06
CA TYR A 195 10.13 11.87 11.08
C TYR A 195 9.94 11.20 9.74
N THR A 196 9.41 11.94 8.78
CA THR A 196 9.11 11.43 7.44
C THR A 196 9.90 12.25 6.44
N LEU A 197 10.64 11.56 5.57
CA LEU A 197 11.36 12.10 4.43
C LEU A 197 10.71 11.58 3.15
N GLU A 198 10.21 12.48 2.31
CA GLU A 198 9.48 12.14 1.10
C GLU A 198 10.09 12.78 -0.13
N LYS A 199 10.21 12.01 -1.22
CA LYS A 199 10.56 12.53 -2.53
C LYS A 199 9.66 11.95 -3.59
N ARG A 200 8.94 12.82 -4.28
CA ARG A 200 8.11 12.43 -5.41
C ARG A 200 8.90 12.63 -6.70
N LEU A 201 9.10 11.55 -7.44
CA LEU A 201 9.47 11.63 -8.85
C LEU A 201 8.20 11.89 -9.65
N GLU A 202 8.29 12.75 -10.66
CA GLU A 202 7.15 13.05 -11.55
C GLU A 202 7.10 12.12 -12.75
N ASN A 203 8.28 11.72 -13.26
CA ASN A 203 8.43 10.93 -14.48
C ASN A 203 9.45 9.80 -14.26
N PRO A 204 9.00 8.59 -13.86
CA PRO A 204 7.62 8.21 -13.54
C PRO A 204 7.10 8.77 -12.21
N LYS A 205 5.77 8.77 -12.03
CA LYS A 205 5.15 9.19 -10.76
C LYS A 205 5.46 8.15 -9.71
N TRP A 206 6.46 8.41 -8.86
CA TRP A 206 6.87 7.49 -7.81
C TRP A 206 7.13 8.25 -6.52
N LEU A 207 6.65 7.74 -5.38
CA LEU A 207 6.89 8.34 -4.08
C LEU A 207 7.89 7.47 -3.31
N PHE A 208 9.08 8.02 -3.11
CA PHE A 208 10.00 7.51 -2.11
C PHE A 208 9.65 8.12 -0.77
N ARG A 209 9.56 7.26 0.24
CA ARG A 209 9.29 7.64 1.61
C ARG A 209 10.26 6.88 2.51
N HIS A 210 10.94 7.60 3.39
CA HIS A 210 11.69 7.04 4.49
C HIS A 210 11.10 7.58 5.78
N MET A 211 10.97 6.72 6.77
CA MET A 211 10.38 7.05 8.06
C MET A 211 11.29 6.62 9.18
N ILE A 212 11.46 7.52 10.14
CA ILE A 212 12.15 7.28 11.40
C ILE A 212 11.12 7.50 12.50
N ALA A 213 11.01 6.54 13.43
CA ALA A 213 10.15 6.65 14.59
C ALA A 213 10.94 6.41 15.87
N VAL A 214 10.86 7.34 16.82
CA VAL A 214 11.60 7.29 18.08
C VAL A 214 10.62 7.06 19.22
N SER A 215 10.67 5.87 19.83
CA SER A 215 9.80 5.47 20.94
C SER A 215 10.52 5.67 22.27
N ILE A 216 10.03 6.61 23.08
CA ILE A 216 10.57 6.87 24.43
C ILE A 216 10.31 5.69 25.38
N PRO A 217 9.08 5.13 25.46
CA PRO A 217 8.80 4.05 26.40
C PRO A 217 9.60 2.78 26.11
N GLU A 218 9.91 2.54 24.82
CA GLU A 218 10.64 1.34 24.39
C GLU A 218 12.15 1.57 24.27
N GLN A 219 12.61 2.83 24.32
CA GLN A 219 13.99 3.22 24.04
C GLN A 219 14.53 2.65 22.72
N LYS A 220 13.70 2.71 21.66
CA LYS A 220 14.02 2.19 20.33
C LYS A 220 13.85 3.25 19.25
N ILE A 221 14.64 3.12 18.20
CA ILE A 221 14.52 3.86 16.95
C ILE A 221 14.15 2.88 15.85
N TYR A 222 13.08 3.20 15.15
CA TYR A 222 12.52 2.40 14.07
C TYR A 222 12.77 3.11 12.76
N VAL A 223 13.31 2.39 11.78
CA VAL A 223 13.65 2.95 10.47
C VAL A 223 13.02 2.08 9.38
N GLU A 224 12.26 2.70 8.48
CA GLU A 224 11.60 1.99 7.38
C GLU A 224 11.42 2.85 6.12
N ASN A 225 11.12 2.22 4.99
CA ASN A 225 10.92 2.89 3.70
C ASN A 225 9.84 2.24 2.81
N GLY A 226 8.91 1.51 3.43
CA GLY A 226 7.85 0.76 2.78
C GLY A 226 8.25 -0.64 2.30
N THR A 227 9.54 -0.96 2.22
CA THR A 227 10.03 -2.26 1.72
C THR A 227 10.95 -2.99 2.68
N VAL A 228 11.80 -2.24 3.40
CA VAL A 228 12.66 -2.77 4.45
C VAL A 228 12.42 -2.03 5.74
N PHE A 229 12.64 -2.74 6.83
CA PHE A 229 12.43 -2.26 8.18
C PHE A 229 13.60 -2.71 9.06
N ASN A 230 14.01 -1.84 9.98
CA ASN A 230 15.07 -2.06 10.95
C ASN A 230 14.76 -1.40 12.29
N VAL A 231 15.30 -1.98 13.36
CA VAL A 231 15.25 -1.43 14.72
C VAL A 231 16.66 -1.22 15.24
N PHE A 232 16.82 -0.10 15.93
CA PHE A 232 18.04 0.30 16.62
C PHE A 232 17.69 0.61 18.08
N ASP A 233 18.64 0.38 18.98
CA ASP A 233 18.60 0.93 20.32
C ASP A 233 18.68 2.46 20.28
N ILE A 234 18.11 3.15 21.28
CA ILE A 234 18.14 4.63 21.29
C ILE A 234 19.57 5.20 21.29
N ASN A 235 20.53 4.43 21.83
CA ASN A 235 21.96 4.78 21.82
C ASN A 235 22.63 4.56 20.44
N GLU A 236 21.97 3.85 19.53
CA GLU A 236 22.46 3.59 18.16
C GLU A 236 21.93 4.64 17.17
N ALA A 237 21.56 5.84 17.63
CA ALA A 237 20.94 6.87 16.80
C ALA A 237 21.78 7.29 15.58
N GLU A 238 23.11 7.36 15.75
CA GLU A 238 24.05 7.67 14.67
C GLU A 238 24.02 6.56 13.60
N ILE A 239 24.03 5.30 14.01
CA ILE A 239 23.91 4.14 13.11
C ILE A 239 22.55 4.14 12.40
N ALA A 240 21.47 4.46 13.12
CA ALA A 240 20.13 4.54 12.55
C ALA A 240 20.05 5.60 11.43
N LEU A 241 20.63 6.78 11.65
CA LEU A 241 20.66 7.87 10.67
C LEU A 241 21.60 7.59 9.50
N ASP A 242 22.76 6.98 9.75
CA ASP A 242 23.65 6.51 8.69
C ASP A 242 22.97 5.47 7.80
N TYR A 243 22.20 4.57 8.41
CA TYR A 243 21.39 3.60 7.68
C TYR A 243 20.30 4.29 6.83
N VAL A 244 19.63 5.33 7.35
CA VAL A 244 18.68 6.15 6.58
C VAL A 244 19.38 6.82 5.40
N ASN A 245 20.54 7.43 5.63
CA ASN A 245 21.34 8.08 4.60
C ASN A 245 21.71 7.10 3.48
N LEU A 246 22.17 5.89 3.84
CA LEU A 246 22.44 4.83 2.87
C LEU A 246 21.20 4.48 2.04
N MET A 247 20.03 4.35 2.67
CA MET A 247 18.80 4.05 1.95
C MET A 247 18.45 5.16 0.96
N ILE A 248 18.51 6.43 1.37
CA ILE A 248 18.23 7.57 0.49
C ILE A 248 19.22 7.65 -0.67
N LYS A 249 20.51 7.39 -0.40
CA LYS A 249 21.53 7.33 -1.45
C LYS A 249 21.26 6.21 -2.45
N THR A 250 20.98 5.00 -1.96
CA THR A 250 20.63 3.82 -2.79
C THR A 250 19.40 4.10 -3.67
N CYS A 251 18.40 4.77 -3.09
CA CYS A 251 17.23 5.26 -3.81
C CYS A 251 17.60 6.18 -4.98
N THR A 252 18.43 7.18 -4.70
CA THR A 252 18.80 8.23 -5.66
C THR A 252 19.66 7.69 -6.80
N GLU A 253 20.57 6.74 -6.52
CA GLU A 253 21.56 6.25 -7.48
C GLU A 253 21.13 4.96 -8.23
N GLU A 254 20.61 3.96 -7.52
CA GLU A 254 20.36 2.62 -8.08
C GLU A 254 18.89 2.43 -8.44
N ILE A 255 17.97 2.80 -7.54
CA ILE A 255 16.53 2.57 -7.76
C ILE A 255 15.99 3.47 -8.86
N LYS A 256 16.31 4.78 -8.84
CA LYS A 256 15.89 5.70 -9.89
C LYS A 256 16.28 5.20 -11.29
N LYS A 257 17.53 4.75 -11.46
CA LYS A 257 18.04 4.22 -12.73
C LYS A 257 17.28 2.97 -13.18
N ASN A 258 17.07 2.00 -12.28
CA ASN A 258 16.34 0.76 -12.60
C ASN A 258 14.86 1.04 -12.92
N ILE A 259 14.23 1.98 -12.22
CA ILE A 259 12.87 2.41 -12.53
C ILE A 259 12.83 3.05 -13.93
N GLU A 260 13.76 3.95 -14.25
CA GLU A 260 13.85 4.55 -15.60
C GLU A 260 14.11 3.50 -16.70
N GLU A 261 14.96 2.50 -16.45
CA GLU A 261 15.23 1.39 -17.37
C GLU A 261 14.02 0.48 -17.53
N PHE A 262 13.32 0.15 -16.45
CA PHE A 262 12.06 -0.61 -16.48
C PHE A 262 11.02 0.11 -17.35
N TYR A 263 10.81 1.41 -17.15
CA TYR A 263 9.88 2.17 -18.00
C TYR A 263 10.30 2.20 -19.48
N LYS A 264 11.60 2.16 -19.80
CA LYS A 264 12.12 2.05 -21.17
C LYS A 264 11.91 0.65 -21.76
N GLU A 265 12.13 -0.42 -21.00
CA GLU A 265 11.98 -1.81 -21.44
C GLU A 265 10.52 -2.15 -21.81
N PHE A 266 9.56 -1.52 -21.15
CA PHE A 266 8.13 -1.68 -21.46
C PHE A 266 7.59 -0.70 -22.53
N ASP A 267 8.46 0.12 -23.14
CA ASP A 267 8.13 1.13 -24.17
C ASP A 267 7.05 2.15 -23.74
N ILE A 268 6.89 2.34 -22.42
CA ILE A 268 5.91 3.26 -21.82
C ILE A 268 6.56 4.65 -21.77
N THR A 269 6.58 5.33 -22.91
CA THR A 269 6.93 6.75 -22.96
C THR A 269 5.69 7.61 -22.67
N PRO A 270 5.83 8.80 -22.05
CA PRO A 270 4.72 9.74 -21.90
C PRO A 270 3.98 9.97 -23.23
N LYS A 271 4.73 10.02 -24.34
CA LYS A 271 4.19 10.13 -25.70
C LYS A 271 3.30 8.96 -26.11
N VAL A 272 3.67 7.72 -25.80
CA VAL A 272 2.85 6.53 -26.08
C VAL A 272 1.60 6.52 -25.19
N CYS A 273 1.72 6.89 -23.91
CA CYS A 273 0.58 7.06 -23.00
C CYS A 273 -0.41 8.09 -23.55
N ASP A 274 0.09 9.23 -24.02
CA ASP A 274 -0.71 10.30 -24.61
C ASP A 274 -1.38 9.84 -25.90
N ILE A 275 -0.67 9.11 -26.77
CA ILE A 275 -1.24 8.54 -28.00
C ILE A 275 -2.40 7.60 -27.66
N VAL A 276 -2.21 6.67 -26.73
CA VAL A 276 -3.26 5.72 -26.33
C VAL A 276 -4.44 6.44 -25.70
N ALA A 277 -4.20 7.36 -24.77
CA ALA A 277 -5.25 8.14 -24.13
C ALA A 277 -6.07 8.92 -25.16
N ASN A 278 -5.40 9.57 -26.12
CA ASN A 278 -6.05 10.31 -27.20
C ASN A 278 -6.84 9.40 -28.15
N SER A 279 -6.32 8.21 -28.48
CA SER A 279 -7.04 7.22 -29.29
C SER A 279 -8.30 6.74 -28.59
N VAL A 280 -8.23 6.40 -27.30
CA VAL A 280 -9.40 5.97 -26.51
C VAL A 280 -10.43 7.10 -26.41
N LYS A 281 -10.00 8.34 -26.09
CA LYS A 281 -10.87 9.53 -26.09
C LYS A 281 -11.58 9.72 -27.44
N SER A 282 -10.85 9.57 -28.54
CA SER A 282 -11.41 9.70 -29.90
C SER A 282 -12.50 8.66 -30.19
N ILE A 283 -12.25 7.38 -29.85
CA ILE A 283 -13.24 6.30 -29.98
C ILE A 283 -14.51 6.60 -29.17
N LEU A 284 -14.35 7.02 -27.91
CA LEU A 284 -15.47 7.37 -27.03
C LEU A 284 -16.28 8.56 -27.57
N ARG A 285 -15.60 9.61 -28.02
CA ARG A 285 -16.24 10.78 -28.63
C ARG A 285 -17.03 10.43 -29.88
N ASN A 286 -16.48 9.58 -30.75
CA ASN A 286 -17.17 9.13 -31.95
C ASN A 286 -18.42 8.32 -31.59
N ASN A 287 -18.34 7.41 -30.62
CA ASN A 287 -19.49 6.63 -30.18
C ASN A 287 -20.58 7.50 -29.53
N TYR A 288 -20.21 8.50 -28.73
CA TYR A 288 -21.16 9.47 -28.19
C TYR A 288 -21.91 10.20 -29.31
N ASN A 289 -21.21 10.66 -30.34
CA ASN A 289 -21.84 11.35 -31.47
C ASN A 289 -22.79 10.44 -32.27
N GLN A 290 -22.48 9.15 -32.38
CA GLN A 290 -23.29 8.19 -33.15
C GLN A 290 -24.50 7.65 -32.36
N THR A 291 -24.35 7.43 -31.06
CA THR A 291 -25.33 6.69 -30.25
C THR A 291 -25.98 7.52 -29.14
N GLY A 292 -25.42 8.69 -28.82
CA GLY A 292 -25.81 9.51 -27.67
C GLY A 292 -25.38 8.92 -26.32
N MET A 293 -24.55 7.86 -26.30
CA MET A 293 -24.11 7.20 -25.08
C MET A 293 -23.10 8.05 -24.32
N GLU A 294 -23.49 8.54 -23.14
CA GLU A 294 -22.63 9.36 -22.30
C GLU A 294 -21.44 8.55 -21.77
N TYR A 295 -20.30 9.21 -21.62
CA TYR A 295 -19.12 8.61 -21.04
C TYR A 295 -18.38 9.56 -20.09
N SER A 296 -17.56 8.97 -19.23
CA SER A 296 -16.45 9.65 -18.56
C SER A 296 -15.17 8.87 -18.80
N PHE A 297 -14.06 9.57 -18.87
CA PHE A 297 -12.74 9.00 -19.17
C PHE A 297 -11.70 9.62 -18.24
N ASN A 298 -10.92 8.77 -17.60
CA ASN A 298 -9.73 9.16 -16.87
C ASN A 298 -8.59 8.22 -17.29
N SER A 299 -7.42 8.75 -17.63
CA SER A 299 -6.25 7.95 -17.93
C SER A 299 -5.08 8.39 -17.08
N ASP A 300 -4.42 7.43 -16.47
CA ASP A 300 -3.07 7.59 -15.94
C ASP A 300 -2.06 7.11 -17.00
N LYS A 301 -0.77 7.05 -16.64
CA LYS A 301 0.34 6.66 -17.51
C LYS A 301 0.28 5.23 -18.05
N SER A 302 -0.63 4.37 -17.60
CA SER A 302 -0.67 2.98 -18.08
C SER A 302 -2.07 2.39 -18.24
N ILE A 303 -3.12 3.09 -17.81
CA ILE A 303 -4.48 2.56 -17.76
C ILE A 303 -5.48 3.69 -18.07
N SER A 304 -6.53 3.33 -18.80
CA SER A 304 -7.72 4.14 -19.04
C SER A 304 -8.91 3.55 -18.29
N VAL A 305 -9.57 4.37 -17.46
CA VAL A 305 -10.81 4.08 -16.75
C VAL A 305 -11.94 4.83 -17.43
N ILE A 306 -13.00 4.10 -17.76
CA ILE A 306 -14.06 4.57 -18.63
C ILE A 306 -15.40 4.18 -18.03
N TYR A 307 -16.27 5.17 -17.87
CA TYR A 307 -17.66 4.95 -17.49
C TYR A 307 -18.55 5.22 -18.69
N LEU A 308 -19.58 4.38 -18.91
CA LEU A 308 -20.53 4.52 -20.02
C LEU A 308 -21.95 4.39 -19.51
N ILE A 309 -22.87 5.19 -20.03
CA ILE A 309 -24.29 5.03 -19.75
C ILE A 309 -25.14 5.46 -20.93
N ASN A 310 -26.17 4.67 -21.23
CA ASN A 310 -27.16 5.02 -22.24
C ASN A 310 -28.42 5.59 -21.57
N ARG A 311 -28.50 6.91 -21.38
CA ARG A 311 -29.66 7.55 -20.70
C ARG A 311 -31.00 7.40 -21.45
N ASN A 312 -30.98 6.99 -22.72
CA ASN A 312 -32.19 6.78 -23.52
C ASN A 312 -32.94 5.49 -23.16
N LYS A 313 -32.38 4.66 -22.27
CA LYS A 313 -33.02 3.43 -21.76
C LYS A 313 -33.49 3.65 -20.30
N PRO A 314 -34.78 3.42 -19.97
CA PRO A 314 -35.39 3.83 -18.69
C PRO A 314 -34.83 3.26 -17.38
N ASP A 315 -33.92 2.28 -17.40
CA ASP A 315 -33.32 1.64 -16.21
C ASP A 315 -31.81 1.42 -16.38
N SER A 316 -31.15 2.32 -17.11
CA SER A 316 -29.78 2.09 -17.56
C SER A 316 -28.77 2.08 -16.43
N LYS A 317 -28.27 0.88 -16.15
CA LYS A 317 -27.03 0.71 -15.42
C LYS A 317 -25.87 1.29 -16.23
N MET A 318 -24.86 1.78 -15.52
CA MET A 318 -23.61 2.24 -16.13
C MET A 318 -22.67 1.04 -16.34
N PHE A 319 -21.83 1.10 -17.36
CA PHE A 319 -20.69 0.21 -17.48
C PHE A 319 -19.44 0.92 -16.98
N GLU A 320 -18.69 0.24 -16.14
CA GLU A 320 -17.32 0.59 -15.79
C GLU A 320 -16.39 -0.31 -16.60
N VAL A 321 -15.41 0.29 -17.25
CA VAL A 321 -14.44 -0.37 -18.11
C VAL A 321 -13.04 0.09 -17.72
N ILE A 322 -12.13 -0.86 -17.58
CA ILE A 322 -10.74 -0.60 -17.23
C ILE A 322 -9.87 -1.34 -18.24
N ILE A 323 -9.03 -0.59 -18.96
CA ILE A 323 -8.16 -1.12 -20.01
C ILE A 323 -6.74 -0.57 -19.87
N SER A 324 -5.74 -1.46 -19.83
CA SER A 324 -4.34 -1.03 -19.83
C SER A 324 -3.94 -0.53 -21.22
N HIS A 325 -2.98 0.38 -21.29
CA HIS A 325 -2.47 0.89 -22.57
C HIS A 325 -1.89 -0.24 -23.43
N LYS A 326 -1.24 -1.22 -22.79
CA LYS A 326 -0.72 -2.42 -23.46
C LYS A 326 -1.85 -3.26 -24.07
N GLU A 327 -2.91 -3.53 -23.31
CA GLU A 327 -4.05 -4.32 -23.81
C GLU A 327 -4.85 -3.57 -24.87
N PHE A 328 -4.97 -2.25 -24.75
CA PHE A 328 -5.52 -1.42 -25.82
C PHE A 328 -4.67 -1.53 -27.09
N LEU A 329 -3.35 -1.38 -27.01
CA LEU A 329 -2.46 -1.49 -28.16
C LEU A 329 -2.45 -2.88 -28.80
N ARG A 330 -2.61 -3.95 -28.01
CA ARG A 330 -2.70 -5.33 -28.52
C ARG A 330 -3.96 -5.56 -29.35
N ASN A 331 -5.09 -4.95 -28.98
CA ASN A 331 -6.34 -5.12 -29.71
C ASN A 331 -7.31 -3.94 -29.51
N PRO A 332 -7.12 -2.81 -30.23
CA PRO A 332 -8.00 -1.65 -30.12
C PRO A 332 -9.44 -1.95 -30.58
N GLU A 333 -9.60 -2.86 -31.55
CA GLU A 333 -10.90 -3.23 -32.10
C GLU A 333 -11.81 -3.89 -31.07
N ALA A 334 -11.24 -4.66 -30.13
CA ALA A 334 -12.01 -5.27 -29.04
C ALA A 334 -12.69 -4.18 -28.20
N PHE A 335 -11.97 -3.11 -27.89
CA PHE A 335 -12.53 -1.98 -27.15
C PHE A 335 -13.61 -1.26 -27.97
N GLN A 336 -13.36 -0.99 -29.26
CA GLN A 336 -14.35 -0.36 -30.14
C GLN A 336 -15.66 -1.17 -30.23
N LYS A 337 -15.57 -2.48 -30.45
CA LYS A 337 -16.74 -3.39 -30.50
C LYS A 337 -17.53 -3.41 -29.19
N PHE A 338 -16.86 -3.26 -28.05
CA PHE A 338 -17.52 -3.14 -26.77
C PHE A 338 -18.27 -1.82 -26.63
N ILE A 339 -17.65 -0.70 -27.03
CA ILE A 339 -18.25 0.64 -26.93
C ILE A 339 -19.52 0.79 -27.80
N GLU A 340 -19.55 0.17 -28.98
CA GLU A 340 -20.71 0.15 -29.88
C GLU A 340 -21.92 -0.56 -29.25
N ASN A 341 -21.68 -1.61 -28.46
CA ASN A 341 -22.74 -2.36 -27.78
C ASN A 341 -22.25 -2.95 -26.43
N PRO A 342 -22.21 -2.13 -25.37
CA PRO A 342 -21.67 -2.53 -24.09
C PRO A 342 -22.44 -3.69 -23.50
N LYS A 343 -21.73 -4.80 -23.27
CA LYS A 343 -22.28 -6.01 -22.67
C LYS A 343 -21.22 -6.74 -21.87
N ARG A 344 -21.67 -7.41 -20.80
CA ARG A 344 -20.82 -8.32 -20.04
C ARG A 344 -20.48 -9.50 -20.94
N LYS A 345 -19.22 -9.63 -21.35
CA LYS A 345 -18.70 -10.76 -22.14
C LYS A 345 -17.45 -11.26 -21.44
N GLU A 346 -17.34 -12.58 -21.24
CA GLU A 346 -16.24 -13.23 -20.53
C GLU A 346 -14.92 -13.28 -21.32
N GLN A 347 -14.86 -12.67 -22.51
CA GLN A 347 -13.72 -12.78 -23.45
C GLN A 347 -13.15 -11.42 -23.89
N TRP A 348 -13.47 -10.32 -23.19
CA TRP A 348 -12.74 -9.08 -23.46
C TRP A 348 -11.32 -9.19 -22.90
N ASN A 349 -10.33 -8.63 -23.60
CA ASN A 349 -8.96 -8.52 -23.10
C ASN A 349 -8.78 -7.37 -22.10
N PHE A 350 -9.89 -6.80 -21.64
CA PHE A 350 -9.98 -5.73 -20.67
C PHE A 350 -11.16 -5.99 -19.75
N TRP A 351 -11.12 -5.38 -18.58
CA TRP A 351 -12.12 -5.62 -17.56
C TRP A 351 -13.35 -4.73 -17.78
N CYS A 352 -14.55 -5.28 -17.61
CA CYS A 352 -15.78 -4.49 -17.60
C CYS A 352 -16.86 -5.05 -16.66
N ARG A 353 -17.66 -4.17 -16.05
CA ARG A 353 -18.79 -4.53 -15.19
C ARG A 353 -19.94 -3.56 -15.32
N GLU A 354 -21.14 -4.10 -15.19
CA GLU A 354 -22.36 -3.33 -15.11
C GLU A 354 -22.63 -2.91 -13.65
N ARG A 355 -22.88 -1.62 -13.40
CA ARG A 355 -23.08 -1.03 -12.07
C ARG A 355 -24.31 -0.12 -12.04
N LYS A 356 -24.88 0.09 -10.85
CA LYS A 356 -25.88 1.16 -10.66
C LYS A 356 -25.23 2.51 -10.98
N TYR A 357 -26.00 3.42 -11.58
CA TYR A 357 -25.53 4.76 -11.89
C TYR A 357 -25.05 5.49 -10.62
N LYS A 358 -23.84 6.06 -10.67
CA LYS A 358 -23.30 6.96 -9.66
C LYS A 358 -22.94 8.28 -10.35
N LYS A 359 -23.48 9.40 -9.85
CA LYS A 359 -23.28 10.73 -10.46
C LYS A 359 -21.80 11.14 -10.48
N GLU A 360 -21.09 10.86 -9.38
CA GLU A 360 -19.67 11.14 -9.15
C GLU A 360 -18.77 10.62 -10.28
N CYS A 361 -19.08 9.44 -10.83
CA CYS A 361 -18.33 8.84 -11.95
C CYS A 361 -18.41 9.63 -13.26
N PHE A 362 -19.28 10.64 -13.35
CA PHE A 362 -19.48 11.48 -14.53
C PHE A 362 -19.28 12.97 -14.23
N GLU A 363 -18.72 13.33 -13.08
CA GLU A 363 -18.45 14.74 -12.73
C GLU A 363 -17.26 15.31 -13.48
N THR A 364 -16.26 14.47 -13.79
CA THR A 364 -15.19 14.78 -14.76
C THR A 364 -15.70 14.59 -16.19
N ARG A 365 -16.56 15.52 -16.63
CA ARG A 365 -17.00 15.63 -18.02
C ARG A 365 -16.03 16.55 -18.78
N TYR A 366 -15.28 15.95 -19.71
CA TYR A 366 -14.61 16.61 -20.84
C TYR A 366 -13.58 17.72 -20.54
N GLU A 367 -12.30 17.32 -20.51
CA GLU A 367 -11.19 18.09 -21.12
C GLU A 367 -10.43 17.20 -22.12
#